data_AF-A0AB39K6N3-F1
#
_entry.id   AF-A0AB39K6N3-F1
#
_cell.length_a   1.000
_cell.length_b   1.000
_cell.length_c   1.000
_cell.angle_alpha   90.00
_cell.angle_beta   90.00
_cell.angle_gamma   90.00
#
_symmetry.space_group_name_H-M   'P 1'
#
loop_
_entity.id
_entity.type
_entity.pdbx_description
1 polymer ?
#
loop_
_entity_poly.entity_id
_entity_poly.type
_entity_poly.pdbx_seq_one_letter_code
_entity_poly.pdbx_strand_id
1 'polypeptide(L)'
;MSKLVIDKRAPFFFFLSCILILIVANRGDTPDTFVYYYIFKHIDSYNLKSFSDFYSVTGVELGYGWYAYIISLFTNSENFLFAIYSAINFLVLYLILRKFNKKISVLSLLIYASGPFFFMQQFMQMRQGLAVLLALYAIIALFQDRKFSVFIVFSGLAMLMHQVSIALVTLSFLFYIIFNKIEISKRNFLILAIPYLFILTILFKFVFVSVLMGISGRLEDYYYSSYNYSVGIFSLPNLKSYILCIFVLWFSKKEMYLNRYFVFLMFLLITSVACRIGFSDFAILSGRFSTVFGFVEVILFPFIMYELFNNKVLVYISIFIISLCQLYITLNFQAPYLIDNYFTPLY
;
A
#
# COMPACT_ATOMS: atom_id res chain seq x y z
N MET A 1 -10.25 37.22 -5.46
CA MET A 1 -9.86 36.11 -6.36
C MET A 1 -8.52 35.55 -5.90
N SER A 2 -8.49 34.35 -5.31
CA SER A 2 -7.23 33.67 -5.00
C SER A 2 -6.57 33.26 -6.32
N LYS A 3 -5.30 33.64 -6.54
CA LYS A 3 -4.53 33.17 -7.69
C LYS A 3 -4.42 31.65 -7.62
N LEU A 4 -4.93 30.97 -8.63
CA LEU A 4 -4.79 29.52 -8.80
C LEU A 4 -3.30 29.23 -9.08
N VAL A 5 -2.55 28.91 -8.02
CA VAL A 5 -1.14 28.50 -8.15
C VAL A 5 -1.14 27.07 -8.69
N ILE A 6 -0.98 26.94 -10.00
CA ILE A 6 -0.83 25.63 -10.66
C ILE A 6 0.51 25.03 -10.24
N ASP A 7 0.47 23.88 -9.57
CA ASP A 7 1.66 23.09 -9.28
C ASP A 7 2.18 22.47 -10.57
N LYS A 8 3.26 23.04 -11.12
CA LYS A 8 3.89 22.58 -12.37
C LYS A 8 4.35 21.11 -12.33
N ARG A 9 4.43 20.48 -11.16
CA ARG A 9 4.81 19.06 -11.00
C ARG A 9 3.62 18.12 -11.17
N ALA A 10 2.40 18.62 -10.98
CA ALA A 10 1.19 17.81 -11.10
C ALA A 10 1.00 17.28 -12.53
N PRO A 11 1.12 18.10 -13.60
CA PRO A 11 1.03 17.60 -14.97
C PRO A 11 2.06 16.51 -15.27
N PHE A 12 3.30 16.66 -14.79
CA PHE A 12 4.34 15.65 -15.00
C PHE A 12 4.06 14.34 -14.26
N PHE A 13 3.59 14.42 -13.00
CA PHE A 13 3.13 13.25 -12.26
C PHE A 13 2.04 12.51 -13.04
N PHE A 14 1.00 13.22 -13.47
CA PHE A 14 -0.12 12.59 -14.18
C PHE A 14 0.27 12.08 -15.57
N PHE A 15 1.17 12.76 -16.28
CA PHE A 15 1.71 12.26 -17.55
C PHE A 15 2.40 10.90 -17.36
N LEU A 16 3.28 10.77 -16.37
CA LEU A 16 3.92 9.49 -16.05
C LEU A 16 2.90 8.44 -15.57
N SER A 17 1.94 8.84 -14.74
CA SER A 17 0.85 7.95 -14.33
C SER A 17 0.03 7.46 -15.50
N CYS A 18 -0.25 8.29 -16.52
CA CYS A 18 -0.97 7.86 -17.72
C CYS A 18 -0.25 6.72 -18.45
N ILE A 19 1.08 6.79 -18.58
CA ILE A 19 1.87 5.71 -19.18
C ILE A 19 1.71 4.42 -18.36
N LEU A 20 1.84 4.51 -17.03
CA LEU A 20 1.69 3.35 -16.14
C LEU A 20 0.26 2.77 -16.15
N ILE A 21 -0.76 3.63 -16.21
CA ILE A 21 -2.17 3.23 -16.31
C ILE A 21 -2.39 2.44 -17.60
N LEU A 22 -1.82 2.87 -18.73
CA LEU A 22 -1.91 2.14 -19.99
C LEU A 22 -1.21 0.77 -19.92
N ILE A 23 -0.09 0.67 -19.20
CA ILE A 23 0.57 -0.63 -18.96
C ILE A 23 -0.37 -1.54 -18.16
N VAL A 24 -0.96 -1.06 -17.05
CA VAL A 24 -1.90 -1.85 -16.23
C VAL A 24 -3.16 -2.23 -17.01
N ALA A 25 -3.66 -1.33 -17.87
CA ALA A 25 -4.86 -1.56 -18.67
C ALA A 25 -4.70 -2.72 -19.67
N ASN A 26 -3.50 -2.87 -20.24
CA ASN A 26 -3.23 -3.89 -21.25
C ASN A 26 -2.56 -5.14 -20.67
N ARG A 27 -2.83 -5.46 -19.39
CA ARG A 27 -2.31 -6.68 -18.76
C ARG A 27 -2.94 -7.94 -19.34
N GLY A 28 -2.13 -8.99 -19.47
CA GLY A 28 -2.57 -10.36 -19.73
C GLY A 28 -3.05 -11.09 -18.47
N ASP A 29 -2.88 -12.41 -18.45
CA ASP A 29 -3.28 -13.31 -17.35
C ASP A 29 -2.35 -13.22 -16.11
N THR A 30 -2.21 -12.02 -15.55
CA THR A 30 -1.53 -11.85 -14.26
C THR A 30 -2.42 -12.38 -13.13
N PRO A 31 -1.84 -12.84 -11.99
CA PRO A 31 -2.63 -13.46 -10.93
C PRO A 31 -3.86 -12.64 -10.50
N ASP A 32 -4.95 -13.32 -10.19
CA ASP A 32 -6.28 -12.75 -9.88
C ASP A 32 -6.97 -11.95 -11.02
N THR A 33 -6.32 -11.67 -12.15
CA THR A 33 -6.91 -10.89 -13.26
C THR A 33 -8.14 -11.57 -13.83
N PHE A 34 -8.08 -12.87 -14.08
CA PHE A 34 -9.22 -13.64 -14.56
C PHE A 34 -10.42 -13.55 -13.61
N VAL A 35 -10.20 -13.59 -12.29
CA VAL A 35 -11.27 -13.46 -11.29
C VAL A 35 -11.96 -12.10 -11.41
N TYR A 36 -11.17 -11.02 -11.49
CA TYR A 36 -11.69 -9.67 -11.65
C TYR A 36 -12.47 -9.50 -12.95
N TYR A 37 -11.93 -10.01 -14.05
CA TYR A 37 -12.55 -10.04 -15.37
C TYR A 37 -13.87 -10.81 -15.35
N TYR A 38 -13.88 -12.02 -14.80
CA TYR A 38 -15.05 -12.89 -14.79
C TYR A 38 -16.19 -12.27 -14.01
N ILE A 39 -15.90 -11.72 -12.82
CA ILE A 39 -16.90 -11.00 -12.02
C ILE A 39 -17.48 -9.81 -12.79
N PHE A 40 -16.63 -9.06 -13.49
CA PHE A 40 -17.06 -7.90 -14.27
C PHE A 40 -17.99 -8.28 -15.43
N LYS A 41 -17.65 -9.34 -16.19
CA LYS A 41 -18.49 -9.80 -17.31
C LYS A 41 -19.83 -10.38 -16.87
N HIS A 42 -19.92 -10.87 -15.63
CA HIS A 42 -21.14 -11.48 -15.08
C HIS A 42 -21.75 -10.65 -13.96
N ILE A 43 -21.45 -9.34 -13.89
CA ILE A 43 -21.76 -8.53 -12.71
C ILE A 43 -23.26 -8.48 -12.40
N ASP A 44 -24.10 -8.52 -13.43
CA ASP A 44 -25.57 -8.49 -13.32
C ASP A 44 -26.16 -9.78 -12.72
N SER A 45 -25.38 -10.87 -12.67
CA SER A 45 -25.82 -12.15 -12.08
C SER A 45 -25.63 -12.22 -10.56
N TYR A 46 -24.92 -11.25 -9.96
CA TYR A 46 -24.59 -11.28 -8.53
C TYR A 46 -25.52 -10.39 -7.68
N ASN A 47 -25.77 -10.81 -6.44
CA ASN A 47 -26.53 -10.01 -5.47
C ASN A 47 -25.64 -8.92 -4.85
N LEU A 48 -25.67 -7.70 -5.40
CA LEU A 48 -24.91 -6.55 -4.90
C LEU A 48 -25.51 -5.88 -3.64
N LYS A 49 -26.62 -6.39 -3.11
CA LYS A 49 -27.27 -5.86 -1.89
C LYS A 49 -26.81 -6.57 -0.62
N SER A 50 -26.27 -7.79 -0.74
CA SER A 50 -25.81 -8.60 0.39
C SER A 50 -24.31 -8.81 0.32
N PHE A 51 -23.60 -8.31 1.33
CA PHE A 51 -22.15 -8.54 1.45
C PHE A 51 -21.83 -10.04 1.56
N SER A 52 -22.60 -10.78 2.37
CA SER A 52 -22.38 -12.21 2.62
C SER A 52 -22.56 -13.03 1.35
N ASP A 53 -23.63 -12.79 0.60
CA ASP A 53 -23.94 -13.56 -0.62
C ASP A 53 -22.92 -13.26 -1.72
N PHE A 54 -22.54 -11.99 -1.90
CA PHE A 54 -21.54 -11.62 -2.89
C PHE A 54 -20.18 -12.24 -2.56
N TYR A 55 -19.74 -12.15 -1.31
CA TYR A 55 -18.43 -12.64 -0.88
C TYR A 55 -18.34 -14.17 -0.92
N SER A 56 -19.41 -14.89 -0.56
CA SER A 56 -19.44 -16.36 -0.56
C SER A 56 -19.30 -16.92 -1.97
N VAL A 57 -19.88 -16.26 -2.98
CA VAL A 57 -19.84 -16.69 -4.38
C VAL A 57 -18.55 -16.25 -5.09
N THR A 58 -18.20 -14.97 -4.97
CA THR A 58 -17.10 -14.38 -5.78
C THR A 58 -15.75 -14.48 -5.10
N GLY A 59 -15.74 -14.59 -3.78
CA GLY A 59 -14.53 -14.49 -2.99
C GLY A 59 -13.92 -13.10 -2.88
N VAL A 60 -14.67 -12.09 -3.27
CA VAL A 60 -14.22 -10.71 -3.36
C VAL A 60 -15.12 -9.80 -2.51
N GLU A 61 -14.57 -8.75 -1.90
CA GLU A 61 -15.39 -7.81 -1.13
C GLU A 61 -16.34 -7.01 -2.01
N LEU A 62 -17.50 -6.67 -1.43
CA LEU A 62 -18.61 -6.02 -2.12
C LEU A 62 -18.23 -4.69 -2.79
N GLY A 63 -17.25 -3.96 -2.25
CA GLY A 63 -16.78 -2.70 -2.84
C GLY A 63 -16.22 -2.87 -4.25
N TYR A 64 -15.57 -3.99 -4.55
CA TYR A 64 -15.16 -4.31 -5.92
C TYR A 64 -16.37 -4.63 -6.81
N GLY A 65 -17.39 -5.31 -6.29
CA GLY A 65 -18.63 -5.58 -7.01
C GLY A 65 -19.35 -4.29 -7.44
N TRP A 66 -19.51 -3.33 -6.53
CA TRP A 66 -20.05 -2.02 -6.87
C TRP A 66 -19.20 -1.25 -7.87
N TYR A 67 -17.87 -1.34 -7.74
CA TYR A 67 -16.95 -0.77 -8.73
C TYR A 67 -17.18 -1.37 -10.13
N ALA A 68 -17.15 -2.70 -10.24
CA ALA A 68 -17.35 -3.41 -11.49
C ALA A 68 -18.71 -3.08 -12.13
N TYR A 69 -19.76 -2.99 -11.30
CA TYR A 69 -21.10 -2.62 -11.74
C TYR A 69 -21.16 -1.21 -12.29
N ILE A 70 -20.55 -0.23 -11.60
CA ILE A 70 -20.52 1.16 -12.10
C ILE A 70 -19.81 1.23 -13.45
N ILE A 71 -18.72 0.49 -13.63
CA ILE A 71 -17.99 0.49 -14.92
C ILE A 71 -18.80 -0.21 -16.02
N SER A 72 -19.54 -1.29 -15.71
CA SER A 72 -20.30 -2.04 -16.71
C SER A 72 -21.44 -1.21 -17.33
N LEU A 73 -21.94 -0.20 -16.61
CA LEU A 73 -22.90 0.77 -17.14
C LEU A 73 -22.38 1.57 -18.34
N PHE A 74 -21.05 1.71 -18.49
CA PHE A 74 -20.43 2.53 -19.53
C PHE A 74 -19.71 1.71 -20.59
N THR A 75 -19.19 0.53 -20.25
CA THR A 75 -18.39 -0.28 -21.16
C THR A 75 -18.32 -1.73 -20.71
N ASN A 76 -18.09 -2.61 -21.68
CA ASN A 76 -17.76 -4.02 -21.43
C ASN A 76 -16.24 -4.29 -21.54
N SER A 77 -15.39 -3.26 -21.70
CA SER A 77 -13.94 -3.45 -21.86
C SER A 77 -13.22 -3.64 -20.52
N GLU A 78 -12.52 -4.77 -20.38
CA GLU A 78 -11.65 -5.05 -19.24
C GLU A 78 -10.43 -4.13 -19.17
N ASN A 79 -9.89 -3.70 -20.31
CA ASN A 79 -8.81 -2.71 -20.33
C ASN A 79 -9.28 -1.40 -19.68
N PHE A 80 -10.52 -0.98 -19.95
CA PHE A 80 -11.10 0.21 -19.32
C PHE A 80 -11.35 -0.01 -17.83
N LEU A 81 -11.86 -1.18 -17.43
CA LEU A 81 -11.99 -1.58 -16.02
C LEU A 81 -10.66 -1.46 -15.27
N PHE A 82 -9.56 -1.92 -15.84
CA PHE A 82 -8.25 -1.86 -15.19
C PHE A 82 -7.61 -0.47 -15.27
N ALA A 83 -7.83 0.27 -16.36
CA ALA A 83 -7.38 1.64 -16.53
C ALA A 83 -7.97 2.58 -15.47
N ILE A 84 -9.30 2.55 -15.28
CA ILE A 84 -9.98 3.41 -14.31
C ILE A 84 -9.54 3.06 -12.89
N TYR A 85 -9.40 1.77 -12.58
CA TYR A 85 -8.93 1.35 -11.27
C TYR A 85 -7.52 1.88 -10.97
N SER A 86 -6.62 1.78 -11.94
CA SER A 86 -5.26 2.31 -11.82
C SER A 86 -5.24 3.83 -11.72
N ALA A 87 -6.09 4.52 -12.48
CA ALA A 87 -6.24 5.97 -12.43
C ALA A 87 -6.69 6.46 -11.04
N ILE A 88 -7.66 5.79 -10.41
CA ILE A 88 -8.09 6.09 -9.04
C ILE A 88 -6.92 5.90 -8.06
N ASN A 89 -6.15 4.81 -8.18
CA ASN A 89 -4.97 4.59 -7.34
C ASN A 89 -3.96 5.74 -7.45
N PHE A 90 -3.57 6.12 -8.67
CA PHE A 90 -2.61 7.22 -8.87
C PHE A 90 -3.16 8.57 -8.40
N LEU A 91 -4.46 8.82 -8.55
CA LEU A 91 -5.11 10.02 -8.02
C LEU A 91 -5.02 10.07 -6.50
N VAL A 92 -5.39 9.00 -5.80
CA VAL A 92 -5.33 8.95 -4.32
C VAL A 92 -3.88 9.05 -3.84
N LEU A 93 -2.94 8.36 -4.49
CA LEU A 93 -1.51 8.50 -4.21
C LEU A 93 -1.04 9.96 -4.35
N TYR A 94 -1.42 10.64 -5.43
CA TYR A 94 -1.09 12.06 -5.61
C TYR A 94 -1.68 12.93 -4.49
N LEU A 95 -2.93 12.70 -4.09
CA LEU A 95 -3.58 13.45 -3.01
C LEU A 95 -2.84 13.27 -1.67
N ILE A 96 -2.39 12.05 -1.37
CA ILE A 96 -1.54 11.74 -0.20
C ILE A 96 -0.23 12.52 -0.27
N LEU A 97 0.49 12.41 -1.38
CA LEU A 97 1.80 13.04 -1.55
C LEU A 97 1.73 14.57 -1.47
N ARG A 98 0.65 15.15 -2.00
CA ARG A 98 0.42 16.60 -1.96
C ARG A 98 0.23 17.13 -0.54
N LYS A 99 -0.35 16.32 0.35
CA LYS A 99 -0.54 16.66 1.77
C LYS A 99 0.75 16.60 2.57
N PHE A 100 1.64 15.66 2.22
CA PHE A 100 2.94 15.53 2.87
C PHE A 100 3.97 16.53 2.36
N ASN A 101 4.35 16.42 1.08
CA ASN A 101 5.29 17.33 0.44
C ASN A 101 5.17 17.24 -1.08
N LYS A 102 4.64 18.30 -1.73
CA LYS A 102 4.51 18.37 -3.19
C LYS A 102 5.83 18.18 -3.94
N LYS A 103 6.97 18.47 -3.28
CA LYS A 103 8.26 18.43 -3.95
C LYS A 103 8.73 17.01 -4.26
N ILE A 104 8.29 16.04 -3.48
CA ILE A 104 8.69 14.63 -3.62
C ILE A 104 7.73 13.82 -4.48
N SER A 105 6.60 14.37 -4.96
CA SER A 105 5.54 13.56 -5.58
C SER A 105 6.02 12.71 -6.75
N VAL A 106 6.86 13.27 -7.62
CA VAL A 106 7.46 12.55 -8.77
C VAL A 106 8.47 11.51 -8.32
N LEU A 107 9.27 11.82 -7.30
CA LEU A 107 10.26 10.90 -6.73
C LEU A 107 9.57 9.69 -6.06
N SER A 108 8.49 9.94 -5.33
CA SER A 108 7.63 8.91 -4.76
C SER A 108 6.96 8.06 -5.84
N LEU A 109 6.53 8.67 -6.95
CA LEU A 109 5.99 7.90 -8.08
C LEU A 109 7.04 6.94 -8.65
N LEU A 110 8.30 7.37 -8.81
CA LEU A 110 9.38 6.51 -9.28
C LEU A 110 9.64 5.32 -8.34
N ILE A 111 9.68 5.56 -7.03
CA ILE A 111 9.86 4.48 -6.03
C ILE A 111 8.66 3.53 -6.01
N TYR A 112 7.44 4.07 -6.13
CA TYR A 112 6.22 3.25 -6.22
C TYR A 112 6.24 2.37 -7.47
N ALA A 113 6.41 3.00 -8.64
CA ALA A 113 6.34 2.38 -9.96
C ALA A 113 7.44 1.32 -10.19
N SER A 114 8.61 1.50 -9.56
CA SER A 114 9.69 0.52 -9.66
C SER A 114 9.64 -0.60 -8.64
N GLY A 115 8.72 -0.53 -7.68
CA GLY A 115 8.71 -1.40 -6.50
C GLY A 115 7.64 -2.49 -6.51
N PRO A 116 7.69 -3.39 -5.52
CA PRO A 116 6.66 -4.41 -5.36
C PRO A 116 5.28 -3.81 -5.11
N PHE A 117 5.15 -2.57 -4.60
CA PHE A 117 3.83 -1.97 -4.44
C PHE A 117 3.12 -1.74 -5.77
N PHE A 118 3.81 -1.27 -6.82
CA PHE A 118 3.17 -1.14 -8.12
C PHE A 118 2.90 -2.52 -8.73
N PHE A 119 3.94 -3.35 -8.88
CA PHE A 119 3.79 -4.63 -9.58
C PHE A 119 2.84 -5.59 -8.87
N MET A 120 2.98 -5.78 -7.55
CA MET A 120 2.13 -6.70 -6.82
C MET A 120 0.72 -6.13 -6.64
N GLN A 121 0.58 -4.85 -6.29
CA GLN A 121 -0.75 -4.31 -6.00
C GLN A 121 -1.51 -3.98 -7.27
N GLN A 122 -0.91 -3.45 -8.35
CA GLN A 122 -1.68 -3.13 -9.55
C GLN A 122 -2.04 -4.39 -10.36
N PHE A 123 -1.16 -5.40 -10.42
CA PHE A 123 -1.38 -6.58 -11.27
C PHE A 123 -1.98 -7.80 -10.56
N MET A 124 -1.86 -7.91 -9.24
CA MET A 124 -2.38 -9.05 -8.49
C MET A 124 -3.37 -8.63 -7.40
N GLN A 125 -2.92 -7.77 -6.50
CA GLN A 125 -3.66 -7.41 -5.30
C GLN A 125 -4.32 -6.02 -5.43
N MET A 126 -5.03 -5.78 -6.54
CA MET A 126 -5.58 -4.45 -6.87
C MET A 126 -6.48 -3.90 -5.77
N ARG A 127 -7.36 -4.75 -5.23
CA ARG A 127 -8.21 -4.45 -4.08
C ARG A 127 -7.42 -3.97 -2.87
N GLN A 128 -6.39 -4.70 -2.48
CA GLN A 128 -5.53 -4.34 -1.36
C GLN A 128 -4.80 -3.02 -1.64
N GLY A 129 -4.27 -2.82 -2.85
CA GLY A 129 -3.59 -1.59 -3.24
C GLY A 129 -4.43 -0.34 -3.05
N LEU A 130 -5.65 -0.36 -3.58
CA LEU A 130 -6.57 0.77 -3.45
C LEU A 130 -7.01 0.96 -1.99
N ALA A 131 -7.32 -0.12 -1.28
CA ALA A 131 -7.73 -0.05 0.11
C ALA A 131 -6.65 0.57 1.01
N VAL A 132 -5.37 0.24 0.80
CA VAL A 132 -4.24 0.83 1.54
C VAL A 132 -4.13 2.33 1.27
N LEU A 133 -4.25 2.75 0.01
CA LEU A 133 -4.21 4.17 -0.36
C LEU A 133 -5.39 4.94 0.24
N LEU A 134 -6.61 4.42 0.13
CA LEU A 134 -7.80 5.05 0.73
C LEU A 134 -7.68 5.17 2.24
N ALA A 135 -7.23 4.11 2.93
CA ALA A 135 -7.00 4.13 4.37
C ALA A 135 -5.92 5.15 4.76
N LEU A 136 -4.77 5.17 4.07
CA LEU A 136 -3.72 6.16 4.33
C LEU A 136 -4.24 7.58 4.11
N TYR A 137 -5.00 7.84 3.04
CA TYR A 137 -5.61 9.15 2.80
C TYR A 137 -6.57 9.55 3.93
N ALA A 138 -7.42 8.62 4.37
CA ALA A 138 -8.34 8.80 5.50
C ALA A 138 -7.60 9.23 6.78
N ILE A 139 -6.52 8.51 7.10
CA ILE A 139 -5.71 8.75 8.29
C ILE A 139 -5.00 10.10 8.21
N ILE A 140 -4.46 10.48 7.05
CA ILE A 140 -3.80 11.78 6.88
C ILE A 140 -4.81 12.91 7.09
N ALA A 141 -6.02 12.78 6.54
CA ALA A 141 -7.09 13.76 6.76
C ALA A 141 -7.44 13.89 8.25
N LEU A 142 -7.36 12.81 9.01
CA LEU A 142 -7.57 12.83 10.46
C LEU A 142 -6.44 13.58 11.21
N PHE A 143 -5.18 13.22 10.94
CA PHE A 143 -4.02 13.79 11.65
C PHE A 143 -3.74 15.25 11.29
N GLN A 144 -3.84 15.60 10.01
CA GLN A 144 -3.44 16.90 9.49
C GLN A 144 -4.60 17.90 9.39
N ASP A 145 -5.75 17.46 8.87
CA ASP A 145 -6.88 18.36 8.61
C ASP A 145 -7.94 18.34 9.72
N ARG A 146 -7.84 17.41 10.67
CA ARG A 146 -8.89 17.14 11.70
C ARG A 146 -10.25 16.79 11.10
N LYS A 147 -10.29 16.28 9.87
CA LYS A 147 -11.54 15.98 9.15
C LYS A 147 -12.01 14.56 9.45
N PHE A 148 -12.71 14.41 10.56
CA PHE A 148 -13.23 13.11 10.99
C PHE A 148 -14.23 12.50 9.99
N SER A 149 -15.04 13.32 9.31
CA SER A 149 -15.96 12.84 8.27
C SER A 149 -15.22 12.21 7.08
N VAL A 150 -14.13 12.83 6.62
CA VAL A 150 -13.26 12.27 5.57
C VAL A 150 -12.64 10.96 6.05
N PHE A 151 -12.19 10.91 7.30
CA PHE A 151 -11.67 9.67 7.88
C PHE A 151 -12.71 8.54 7.87
N ILE A 152 -13.94 8.78 8.31
CA ILE A 152 -15.00 7.76 8.32
C ILE A 152 -15.28 7.26 6.89
N VAL A 153 -15.54 8.19 5.95
CA VAL A 153 -15.93 7.84 4.58
C VAL A 153 -14.85 7.02 3.89
N PHE A 154 -13.61 7.49 3.91
CA PHE A 154 -12.52 6.81 3.20
C PHE A 154 -12.05 5.53 3.90
N SER A 155 -12.17 5.44 5.23
CA SER A 155 -11.93 4.17 5.95
C SER A 155 -13.00 3.14 5.62
N GLY A 156 -14.28 3.54 5.57
CA GLY A 156 -15.37 2.66 5.15
C GLY A 156 -15.19 2.15 3.72
N LEU A 157 -14.83 3.04 2.78
CA LEU A 157 -14.51 2.64 1.40
C LEU A 157 -13.30 1.70 1.34
N ALA A 158 -12.26 1.93 2.13
CA ALA A 158 -11.11 1.04 2.19
C ALA A 158 -11.50 -0.38 2.67
N MET A 159 -12.32 -0.46 3.72
CA MET A 159 -12.80 -1.74 4.27
C MET A 159 -13.71 -2.49 3.30
N LEU A 160 -14.54 -1.76 2.55
CA LEU A 160 -15.37 -2.35 1.48
C LEU A 160 -14.55 -2.86 0.30
N MET A 161 -13.38 -2.26 0.04
CA MET A 161 -12.48 -2.70 -1.02
C MET A 161 -11.64 -3.90 -0.62
N HIS A 162 -11.13 -3.93 0.62
CA HIS A 162 -10.32 -5.04 1.12
C HIS A 162 -10.24 -5.08 2.65
N GLN A 163 -10.45 -6.27 3.23
CA GLN A 163 -10.48 -6.47 4.68
C GLN A 163 -9.16 -6.12 5.41
N VAL A 164 -8.00 -6.24 4.75
CA VAL A 164 -6.70 -5.94 5.39
C VAL A 164 -6.59 -4.48 5.81
N SER A 165 -7.35 -3.57 5.19
CA SER A 165 -7.41 -2.17 5.60
C SER A 165 -7.95 -1.98 7.02
N ILE A 166 -8.72 -2.93 7.56
CA ILE A 166 -9.21 -2.89 8.95
C ILE A 166 -8.04 -2.80 9.92
N ALA A 167 -6.98 -3.58 9.71
CA ALA A 167 -5.80 -3.56 10.56
C ALA A 167 -5.09 -2.20 10.50
N LEU A 168 -4.92 -1.65 9.29
CA LEU A 168 -4.31 -0.33 9.09
C LEU A 168 -5.12 0.78 9.74
N VAL A 169 -6.44 0.83 9.50
CA VAL A 169 -7.34 1.85 10.07
C VAL A 169 -7.37 1.75 11.58
N THR A 170 -7.53 0.54 12.14
CA THR A 170 -7.63 0.32 13.59
C THR A 170 -6.34 0.72 14.29
N LEU A 171 -5.19 0.23 13.82
CA LEU A 171 -3.90 0.57 14.42
C LEU A 171 -3.64 2.08 14.36
N SER A 172 -3.97 2.71 13.22
CA SER A 172 -3.74 4.14 13.02
C SER A 172 -4.68 5.01 13.84
N PHE A 173 -5.92 4.57 14.04
CA PHE A 173 -6.88 5.25 14.90
C PHE A 173 -6.50 5.12 16.39
N LEU A 174 -6.03 3.95 16.83
CA LEU A 174 -5.46 3.79 18.17
C LEU A 174 -4.24 4.69 18.37
N PHE A 175 -3.35 4.74 17.37
CA PHE A 175 -2.21 5.65 17.39
C PHE A 175 -2.65 7.12 17.50
N TYR A 176 -3.70 7.51 16.76
CA TYR A 176 -4.29 8.84 16.85
C TYR A 176 -4.78 9.15 18.26
N ILE A 177 -5.55 8.26 18.89
CA ILE A 177 -6.05 8.50 20.26
C ILE A 177 -4.91 8.70 21.25
N ILE A 178 -3.87 7.87 21.18
CA ILE A 178 -2.77 7.86 22.14
C ILE A 178 -1.83 9.05 21.93
N PHE A 179 -1.38 9.28 20.69
CA PHE A 179 -0.25 10.17 20.42
C PHE A 179 -0.63 11.51 19.82
N ASN A 180 -1.90 11.74 19.47
CA ASN A 180 -2.28 12.99 18.82
C ASN A 180 -2.02 14.23 19.69
N LYS A 181 -1.99 14.12 21.02
CA LYS A 181 -1.71 15.25 21.91
C LYS A 181 -0.27 15.28 22.43
N ILE A 182 0.57 14.33 22.00
CA ILE A 182 1.91 14.14 22.54
C ILE A 182 2.93 14.49 21.45
N GLU A 183 3.83 15.41 21.77
CA GLU A 183 5.02 15.64 20.95
C GLU A 183 6.13 14.69 21.40
N ILE A 184 6.75 13.99 20.44
CA ILE A 184 7.75 12.98 20.72
C ILE A 184 9.08 13.46 20.16
N SER A 185 10.07 13.70 21.03
CA SER A 185 11.44 13.98 20.58
C SER A 185 12.08 12.75 19.91
N LYS A 186 13.08 12.94 19.05
CA LYS A 186 13.83 11.81 18.42
C LYS A 186 14.33 10.80 19.46
N ARG A 187 14.85 11.27 20.60
CA ARG A 187 15.34 10.39 21.67
C ARG A 187 14.21 9.55 22.26
N ASN A 188 13.08 10.18 22.61
CA ASN A 188 11.93 9.47 23.17
C ASN A 188 11.34 8.50 22.15
N PHE A 189 11.30 8.88 20.87
CA PHE A 189 10.88 8.00 19.79
C PHE A 189 11.74 6.75 19.73
N LEU A 190 13.07 6.88 19.71
CA LEU A 190 13.98 5.73 19.64
C LEU A 190 13.84 4.79 20.85
N ILE A 191 13.62 5.35 22.05
CA ILE A 191 13.35 4.57 23.27
C ILE A 191 12.03 3.79 23.14
N LEU A 192 10.99 4.38 22.53
CA LEU A 192 9.69 3.74 22.32
C LEU A 192 9.69 2.75 21.15
N ALA A 193 10.53 2.98 20.12
CA ALA A 193 10.56 2.20 18.89
C ALA A 193 10.96 0.73 19.13
N ILE A 194 11.96 0.50 20.00
CA ILE A 194 12.46 -0.84 20.33
C ILE A 194 11.39 -1.70 21.03
N PRO A 195 10.81 -1.29 22.17
CA PRO A 195 9.76 -2.07 22.82
C PRO A 195 8.52 -2.19 21.93
N TYR A 196 8.17 -1.17 21.14
CA TYR A 196 7.09 -1.25 20.18
C TYR A 196 7.31 -2.34 19.13
N LEU A 197 8.50 -2.39 18.50
CA LEU A 197 8.88 -3.44 17.56
C LEU A 197 8.81 -4.83 18.20
N PHE A 198 9.37 -4.98 19.40
CA PHE A 198 9.41 -6.26 20.11
C PHE A 198 8.01 -6.76 20.48
N ILE A 199 7.19 -5.91 21.11
CA ILE A 199 5.81 -6.24 21.50
C ILE A 199 4.98 -6.63 20.27
N LEU A 200 5.03 -5.83 19.20
CA LEU A 200 4.28 -6.16 17.98
C LEU A 200 4.75 -7.46 17.34
N THR A 201 6.06 -7.74 17.35
CA THR A 201 6.59 -8.99 16.80
C THR A 201 6.04 -10.19 17.56
N ILE A 202 6.02 -10.13 18.91
CA ILE A 202 5.42 -11.16 19.77
C ILE A 202 3.93 -11.31 19.48
N LEU A 203 3.19 -10.19 19.43
CA LEU A 203 1.76 -10.23 19.15
C LEU A 203 1.48 -10.85 17.78
N PHE A 204 2.22 -10.48 16.74
CA PHE A 204 2.04 -11.07 15.42
C PHE A 204 2.34 -12.56 15.40
N LYS A 205 3.45 -12.98 16.04
CA LYS A 205 3.88 -14.37 16.08
C LYS A 205 2.91 -15.29 16.84
N PHE A 206 2.49 -14.87 18.04
CA PHE A 206 1.82 -15.76 18.99
C PHE A 206 0.32 -15.50 19.14
N VAL A 207 -0.18 -14.33 18.75
CA VAL A 207 -1.59 -13.96 18.94
C VAL A 207 -2.31 -13.78 17.59
N PHE A 208 -1.79 -12.97 16.69
CA PHE A 208 -2.54 -12.63 15.48
C PHE A 208 -2.65 -13.79 14.50
N VAL A 209 -1.67 -14.69 14.40
CA VAL A 209 -1.80 -15.87 13.51
C VAL A 209 -3.03 -16.69 13.87
N SER A 210 -3.19 -17.05 15.15
CA SER A 210 -4.33 -17.86 15.62
C SER A 210 -5.66 -17.12 15.50
N VAL A 211 -5.70 -15.84 15.89
CA VAL A 211 -6.91 -15.02 15.79
C VAL A 211 -7.35 -14.85 14.33
N LEU A 212 -6.43 -14.60 13.40
CA LEU A 212 -6.77 -14.40 11.99
C LEU A 212 -7.28 -15.68 11.33
N MET A 213 -6.73 -16.86 11.69
CA MET A 213 -7.26 -18.14 11.21
C MET A 213 -8.69 -18.37 11.73
N GLY A 214 -8.96 -18.09 13.01
CA GLY A 214 -10.31 -18.26 13.57
C GLY A 214 -11.39 -17.33 13.00
N ILE A 215 -11.01 -16.24 12.33
CA ILE A 215 -11.95 -15.26 11.76
C ILE A 215 -12.07 -15.40 10.23
N SER A 216 -11.11 -16.07 9.56
CA SER A 216 -11.07 -16.15 8.09
C SER A 216 -10.80 -17.57 7.60
N GLY A 217 -11.87 -18.25 7.15
CA GLY A 217 -11.77 -19.58 6.54
C GLY A 217 -10.81 -19.62 5.33
N ARG A 218 -10.70 -18.53 4.56
CA ARG A 218 -9.71 -18.46 3.47
C ARG A 218 -8.25 -18.46 3.96
N LEU A 219 -7.97 -17.80 5.08
CA LEU A 219 -6.62 -17.81 5.64
C LEU A 219 -6.30 -19.20 6.19
N GLU A 220 -7.30 -19.89 6.76
CA GLU A 220 -7.21 -21.28 7.17
C GLU A 220 -6.91 -22.20 5.98
N ASP A 221 -7.64 -22.06 4.86
CA ASP A 221 -7.38 -22.79 3.62
C ASP A 221 -5.93 -22.59 3.13
N TYR A 222 -5.45 -21.34 3.14
CA TYR A 222 -4.06 -21.05 2.78
C TYR A 222 -3.06 -21.68 3.74
N TYR A 223 -3.36 -21.71 5.03
CA TYR A 223 -2.50 -22.29 6.05
C TYR A 223 -2.37 -23.82 5.91
N TYR A 224 -3.42 -24.50 5.47
CA TYR A 224 -3.38 -25.96 5.23
C TYR A 224 -3.00 -26.35 3.79
N SER A 225 -2.71 -25.37 2.93
CA SER A 225 -2.31 -25.60 1.54
C SER A 225 -0.79 -25.52 1.32
N SER A 226 -0.35 -25.75 0.08
CA SER A 226 1.04 -25.55 -0.37
C SER A 226 1.53 -24.09 -0.24
N TYR A 227 0.63 -23.14 0.02
CA TYR A 227 0.98 -21.74 0.23
C TYR A 227 1.51 -21.45 1.65
N ASN A 228 1.44 -22.42 2.58
CA ASN A 228 2.01 -22.27 3.92
C ASN A 228 3.49 -22.67 3.93
N TYR A 229 4.33 -21.75 3.46
CA TYR A 229 5.77 -21.87 3.58
C TYR A 229 6.35 -20.73 4.41
N SER A 230 7.47 -21.00 5.07
CA SER A 230 8.19 -20.00 5.85
C SER A 230 9.05 -19.13 4.93
N VAL A 231 9.11 -17.84 5.26
CA VAL A 231 10.02 -16.89 4.64
C VAL A 231 11.16 -16.65 5.61
N GLY A 232 12.37 -16.99 5.19
CA GLY A 232 13.56 -16.77 6.01
C GLY A 232 13.67 -15.32 6.49
N ILE A 233 14.06 -15.13 7.75
CA ILE A 233 14.21 -13.81 8.38
C ILE A 233 15.17 -12.91 7.60
N PHE A 234 16.19 -13.51 6.95
CA PHE A 234 17.17 -12.83 6.10
C PHE A 234 16.88 -12.93 4.60
N SER A 235 15.63 -13.22 4.21
CA SER A 235 15.23 -13.14 2.80
C SER A 235 15.39 -11.71 2.27
N LEU A 236 15.59 -11.56 0.95
CA LEU A 236 15.78 -10.25 0.31
C LEU A 236 14.68 -9.22 0.64
N PRO A 237 13.37 -9.57 0.63
CA PRO A 237 12.32 -8.62 1.00
C PRO A 237 12.42 -8.14 2.46
N ASN A 238 12.84 -9.03 3.36
CA ASN A 238 13.01 -8.72 4.78
C ASN A 238 14.24 -7.83 5.01
N LEU A 239 15.38 -8.20 4.42
CA LEU A 239 16.61 -7.39 4.46
C LEU A 239 16.38 -5.99 3.93
N LYS A 240 15.69 -5.85 2.79
CA LYS A 240 15.29 -4.54 2.24
C LYS A 240 14.52 -3.73 3.30
N SER A 241 13.51 -4.34 3.92
CA SER A 241 12.66 -3.67 4.91
C SER A 241 13.46 -3.21 6.13
N TYR A 242 14.40 -4.04 6.61
CA TYR A 242 15.26 -3.70 7.75
C TYR A 242 16.23 -2.58 7.41
N ILE A 243 16.94 -2.69 6.29
CA ILE A 243 17.91 -1.68 5.82
C ILE A 243 17.21 -0.34 5.64
N LEU A 244 16.03 -0.34 5.02
CA LEU A 244 15.25 0.88 4.84
C LEU A 244 14.82 1.48 6.18
N CYS A 245 14.30 0.66 7.10
CA CYS A 245 13.88 1.14 8.41
C CYS A 245 15.05 1.78 9.17
N ILE A 246 16.20 1.09 9.20
CA ILE A 246 17.45 1.60 9.81
C ILE A 246 17.90 2.89 9.12
N PHE A 247 17.91 2.93 7.79
CA PHE A 247 18.27 4.11 7.01
C PHE A 247 17.41 5.31 7.40
N VAL A 248 16.09 5.17 7.36
CA VAL A 248 15.17 6.26 7.69
C VAL A 248 15.38 6.68 9.15
N LEU A 249 15.46 5.76 10.11
CA LEU A 249 15.69 6.07 11.53
C LEU A 249 16.99 6.85 11.77
N TRP A 250 18.08 6.40 11.15
CA TRP A 250 19.41 6.97 11.31
C TRP A 250 19.46 8.41 10.78
N PHE A 251 18.99 8.58 9.54
CA PHE A 251 19.13 9.83 8.80
C PHE A 251 18.04 10.87 9.06
N SER A 252 16.96 10.50 9.76
CA SER A 252 15.94 11.47 10.17
C SER A 252 16.48 12.51 11.13
N LYS A 253 16.31 13.80 10.81
CA LYS A 253 16.73 14.92 11.67
C LYS A 253 15.80 15.06 12.89
N LYS A 254 16.28 15.72 13.96
CA LYS A 254 15.53 15.83 15.22
C LYS A 254 14.23 16.61 15.06
N GLU A 255 14.25 17.64 14.22
CA GLU A 255 13.13 18.54 13.94
C GLU A 255 11.97 17.81 13.25
N MET A 256 12.27 16.74 12.50
CA MET A 256 11.28 15.95 11.79
C MET A 256 10.34 15.22 12.76
N TYR A 257 10.84 14.84 13.94
CA TYR A 257 10.05 14.16 14.98
C TYR A 257 9.05 15.09 15.68
N LEU A 258 9.18 16.41 15.53
CA LEU A 258 8.14 17.36 15.98
C LEU A 258 6.87 17.25 15.12
N ASN A 259 7.01 16.77 13.88
CA ASN A 259 5.86 16.49 13.04
C ASN A 259 5.22 15.15 13.44
N ARG A 260 4.08 15.22 14.14
CA ARG A 260 3.27 14.05 14.53
C ARG A 260 2.96 13.11 13.36
N TYR A 261 2.76 13.64 12.17
CA TYR A 261 2.50 12.82 11.00
C TYR A 261 3.74 12.04 10.55
N PHE A 262 4.91 12.66 10.60
CA PHE A 262 6.17 11.96 10.36
C PHE A 262 6.39 10.82 11.37
N VAL A 263 6.18 11.10 12.66
CA VAL A 263 6.26 10.09 13.73
C VAL A 263 5.32 8.93 13.50
N PHE A 264 4.07 9.21 13.10
CA PHE A 264 3.10 8.18 12.75
C PHE A 264 3.56 7.29 11.58
N LEU A 265 4.05 7.89 10.49
CA LEU A 265 4.59 7.13 9.36
C LEU A 265 5.78 6.25 9.78
N MET A 266 6.61 6.72 10.70
CA MET A 266 7.72 5.93 11.26
C MET A 266 7.22 4.72 12.05
N PHE A 267 6.16 4.88 12.85
CA PHE A 267 5.55 3.75 13.55
C PHE A 267 4.99 2.72 12.56
N LEU A 268 4.31 3.14 11.50
CA LEU A 268 3.85 2.22 10.45
C LEU A 268 5.01 1.48 9.77
N LEU A 269 6.13 2.16 9.52
CA LEU A 269 7.33 1.53 8.97
C LEU A 269 7.89 0.45 9.92
N ILE A 270 7.90 0.73 11.23
CA ILE A 270 8.30 -0.26 12.24
C ILE A 270 7.28 -1.41 12.34
N THR A 271 5.98 -1.13 12.25
CA THR A 271 4.93 -2.17 12.17
C THR A 271 5.17 -3.10 11.00
N SER A 272 5.55 -2.57 9.83
CA SER A 272 5.89 -3.39 8.66
C SER A 272 7.02 -4.38 8.95
N VAL A 273 8.10 -3.89 9.59
CA VAL A 273 9.22 -4.74 10.02
C VAL A 273 8.76 -5.79 11.04
N ALA A 274 7.92 -5.40 12.01
CA ALA A 274 7.34 -6.31 12.98
C ALA A 274 6.49 -7.41 12.31
N CYS A 275 5.70 -7.07 11.28
CA CYS A 275 4.94 -8.06 10.50
C CYS A 275 5.86 -9.04 9.75
N ARG A 276 6.97 -8.56 9.16
CA ARG A 276 7.92 -9.42 8.45
C ARG A 276 8.52 -10.49 9.37
N ILE A 277 8.90 -10.09 10.59
CA ILE A 277 9.51 -10.97 11.59
C ILE A 277 8.45 -11.85 12.25
N GLY A 278 7.36 -11.25 12.72
CA GLY A 278 6.30 -11.93 13.48
C GLY A 278 5.57 -12.99 12.65
N PHE A 279 5.32 -12.72 11.36
CA PHE A 279 4.71 -13.68 10.44
C PHE A 279 5.72 -14.48 9.61
N SER A 280 6.99 -14.59 10.04
CA SER A 280 8.04 -15.29 9.28
C SER A 280 7.65 -16.70 8.83
N ASP A 281 6.82 -17.39 9.60
CA ASP A 281 6.45 -18.78 9.34
C ASP A 281 5.31 -18.91 8.34
N PHE A 282 4.64 -17.79 8.00
CA PHE A 282 3.53 -17.78 7.06
C PHE A 282 3.72 -16.67 6.01
N ALA A 283 4.31 -17.05 4.87
CA ALA A 283 4.70 -16.16 3.78
C ALA A 283 3.61 -15.17 3.35
N ILE A 284 2.37 -15.64 3.22
CA ILE A 284 1.25 -14.82 2.77
C ILE A 284 0.96 -13.69 3.75
N LEU A 285 0.86 -13.97 5.05
CA LEU A 285 0.61 -12.94 6.06
C LEU A 285 1.79 -11.97 6.15
N SER A 286 3.01 -12.50 6.17
CA SER A 286 4.23 -11.69 6.16
C SER A 286 4.23 -10.72 4.98
N GLY A 287 3.98 -11.19 3.77
CA GLY A 287 3.92 -10.37 2.56
C GLY A 287 2.79 -9.36 2.56
N ARG A 288 1.54 -9.78 2.83
CA ARG A 288 0.36 -8.91 2.73
C ARG A 288 0.33 -7.83 3.81
N PHE A 289 0.57 -8.17 5.07
CA PHE A 289 0.52 -7.18 6.15
C PHE A 289 1.73 -6.23 6.14
N SER A 290 2.93 -6.73 5.87
CA SER A 290 4.10 -5.85 5.78
C SER A 290 3.99 -4.85 4.62
N THR A 291 3.40 -5.24 3.48
CA THR A 291 3.22 -4.30 2.36
C THR A 291 2.15 -3.24 2.64
N VAL A 292 1.13 -3.57 3.44
CA VAL A 292 0.11 -2.60 3.89
C VAL A 292 0.73 -1.52 4.76
N PHE A 293 1.45 -1.89 5.81
CA PHE A 293 2.08 -0.92 6.70
C PHE A 293 3.32 -0.27 6.07
N GLY A 294 4.06 -1.04 5.27
CA GLY A 294 5.30 -0.63 4.63
C GLY A 294 5.11 0.31 3.46
N PHE A 295 3.88 0.49 2.94
CA PHE A 295 3.60 1.42 1.85
C PHE A 295 4.12 2.84 2.13
N VAL A 296 4.21 3.23 3.40
CA VAL A 296 4.79 4.51 3.84
C VAL A 296 6.23 4.72 3.37
N GLU A 297 6.97 3.69 2.96
CA GLU A 297 8.30 3.84 2.38
C GLU A 297 8.30 4.68 1.10
N VAL A 298 7.23 4.60 0.30
CA VAL A 298 7.03 5.40 -0.92
C VAL A 298 7.06 6.90 -0.61
N ILE A 299 6.71 7.27 0.64
CA ILE A 299 6.66 8.65 1.12
C ILE A 299 7.96 8.98 1.87
N LEU A 300 8.32 8.17 2.87
CA LEU A 300 9.43 8.43 3.79
C LEU A 300 10.78 8.43 3.08
N PHE A 301 11.03 7.48 2.17
CA PHE A 301 12.34 7.34 1.56
C PHE A 301 12.71 8.54 0.68
N PRO A 302 11.88 8.97 -0.30
CA PRO A 302 12.14 10.18 -1.07
C PRO A 302 12.22 11.44 -0.20
N PHE A 303 11.44 11.51 0.87
CA PHE A 303 11.45 12.65 1.78
C PHE A 303 12.77 12.78 2.54
N ILE A 304 13.27 11.69 3.12
CA ILE A 304 14.56 11.70 3.81
C ILE A 304 15.68 12.05 2.84
N MET A 305 15.71 11.44 1.65
CA MET A 305 16.69 11.79 0.62
C MET A 305 16.61 13.28 0.25
N TYR A 306 15.40 13.81 0.09
CA TYR A 306 15.21 15.22 -0.22
C TYR A 306 15.68 16.16 0.91
N GLU A 307 15.52 15.77 2.18
CA GLU A 307 15.95 16.57 3.34
C GLU A 307 17.45 16.44 3.66
N LEU A 308 18.06 15.31 3.33
CA LEU A 308 19.49 15.05 3.57
C LEU A 308 20.39 15.84 2.61
N PHE A 309 20.07 15.81 1.32
CA PHE A 309 20.95 16.36 0.30
C PHE A 309 20.52 17.77 -0.10
N ASN A 310 21.46 18.72 -0.02
CA ASN A 310 21.26 20.09 -0.50
C ASN A 310 21.13 20.13 -2.03
N ASN A 311 21.96 19.36 -2.74
CA ASN A 311 21.93 19.27 -4.19
C ASN A 311 20.77 18.37 -4.65
N LYS A 312 19.71 18.99 -5.19
CA LYS A 312 18.51 18.26 -5.61
C LYS A 312 18.75 17.41 -6.84
N VAL A 313 19.68 17.77 -7.72
CA VAL A 313 20.04 16.94 -8.89
C VAL A 313 20.58 15.59 -8.42
N LEU A 314 21.45 15.57 -7.40
CA LEU A 314 21.93 14.33 -6.80
C LEU A 314 20.78 13.49 -6.23
N VAL A 315 19.79 14.11 -5.56
CA VAL A 315 18.60 13.39 -5.08
C VAL A 315 17.85 12.71 -6.23
N TYR A 316 17.61 13.42 -7.33
CA TYR A 316 16.93 12.85 -8.51
C TYR A 316 17.72 11.70 -9.11
N ILE A 317 19.04 11.85 -9.29
CA ILE A 317 19.91 10.80 -9.84
C ILE A 317 19.96 9.58 -8.92
N SER A 318 20.16 9.78 -7.61
CA SER A 318 20.21 8.67 -6.65
C SER A 318 18.89 7.90 -6.59
N ILE A 319 17.75 8.60 -6.56
CA ILE A 319 16.44 7.93 -6.55
C ILE A 319 16.20 7.21 -7.88
N PHE A 320 16.60 7.79 -9.01
CA PHE A 320 16.49 7.12 -10.30
C PHE A 320 17.31 5.82 -10.34
N ILE A 321 18.58 5.84 -9.91
CA ILE A 321 19.43 4.64 -9.85
C ILE A 321 18.82 3.59 -8.93
N ILE A 322 18.38 4.00 -7.73
CA ILE A 322 17.74 3.09 -6.78
C ILE A 322 16.44 2.51 -7.35
N SER A 323 15.65 3.31 -8.06
CA SER A 323 14.46 2.84 -8.75
C SER A 323 14.80 1.80 -9.82
N LEU A 324 15.87 1.97 -10.60
CA LEU A 324 16.31 0.96 -11.58
C LEU A 324 16.74 -0.34 -10.90
N CYS A 325 17.55 -0.26 -9.83
CA CYS A 325 17.92 -1.44 -9.07
C CYS A 325 16.71 -2.15 -8.48
N GLN A 326 15.76 -1.38 -7.93
CA GLN A 326 14.53 -1.92 -7.36
C GLN A 326 13.66 -2.58 -8.44
N LEU A 327 13.53 -1.98 -9.62
CA LEU A 327 12.80 -2.54 -10.75
C LEU A 327 13.37 -3.89 -11.15
N TYR A 328 14.70 -3.97 -11.29
CA TYR A 328 15.39 -5.22 -11.60
C TYR A 328 15.13 -6.29 -10.53
N ILE A 329 15.29 -5.95 -9.25
CA ILE A 329 15.07 -6.87 -8.13
C ILE A 329 13.61 -7.34 -8.10
N THR A 330 12.65 -6.43 -8.28
CA THR A 330 11.24 -6.78 -8.24
C THR A 330 10.88 -7.70 -9.39
N LEU A 331 11.26 -7.38 -10.62
CA LEU A 331 10.89 -8.20 -11.79
C LEU A 331 11.65 -9.52 -11.88
N ASN A 332 12.88 -9.65 -11.36
CA ASN A 332 13.64 -10.91 -11.48
C ASN A 332 13.56 -11.81 -10.24
N PHE A 333 13.28 -11.26 -9.06
CA PHE A 333 13.34 -12.03 -7.80
C PHE A 333 12.04 -12.01 -7.01
N GLN A 334 11.27 -10.92 -7.04
CA GLN A 334 10.03 -10.83 -6.24
C GLN A 334 8.79 -11.21 -7.06
N ALA A 335 8.80 -10.90 -8.36
CA ALA A 335 7.72 -11.08 -9.32
C ALA A 335 8.20 -11.72 -10.64
N PRO A 336 9.05 -12.76 -10.63
CA PRO A 336 9.67 -13.30 -11.86
C PRO A 336 8.65 -13.72 -12.93
N TYR A 337 7.51 -14.25 -12.51
CA TYR A 337 6.42 -14.70 -13.39
C TYR A 337 5.62 -13.56 -14.02
N LEU A 338 5.77 -12.33 -13.54
CA LEU A 338 4.84 -11.26 -13.91
C LEU A 338 4.99 -10.83 -15.37
N ILE A 339 6.22 -10.84 -15.91
CA ILE A 339 6.47 -10.48 -17.31
C ILE A 339 5.84 -11.50 -18.24
N ASP A 340 6.04 -12.79 -17.98
CA ASP A 340 5.48 -13.86 -18.80
C ASP A 340 3.94 -13.79 -18.78
N ASN A 341 3.35 -13.73 -17.58
CA ASN A 341 1.91 -13.62 -17.41
C ASN A 341 1.32 -12.34 -18.04
N TYR A 342 2.09 -11.24 -18.08
CA TYR A 342 1.62 -10.01 -18.70
C TYR A 342 1.37 -10.18 -20.20
N PHE A 343 2.18 -10.98 -20.88
CA PHE A 343 2.05 -11.23 -22.32
C PHE A 343 1.18 -12.45 -22.66
N THR A 344 0.83 -13.27 -21.66
CA THR A 344 -0.14 -14.36 -21.83
C THR A 344 -1.55 -13.76 -22.04
N PRO A 345 -2.26 -14.11 -23.13
CA PRO A 345 -3.63 -13.67 -23.34
C PRO A 345 -4.53 -14.06 -22.17
N LEU A 346 -5.44 -13.16 -21.78
CA LEU A 346 -6.39 -13.41 -20.69
C LEU A 346 -7.47 -14.43 -21.08
N TYR A 347 -7.77 -14.55 -22.38
CA TYR A 347 -8.76 -15.44 -22.98
C TYR A 347 -8.43 -15.79 -24.42
#